data_AF-A0A5B9W2M7-F1
#
_entry.id   AF-A0A5B9W2M7-F1
#
_cell.length_a   1.000
_cell.length_b   1.000
_cell.length_c   1.000
_cell.angle_alpha   90.00
_cell.angle_beta   90.00
_cell.angle_gamma   90.00
#
_symmetry.space_group_name_H-M   'P 1'
#
loop_
_entity.id
_entity.type
_entity.pdbx_description
1 polymer ?
#
loop_
_entity_poly.entity_id
_entity_poly.type
_entity_poly.pdbx_seq_one_letter_code
_entity_poly.pdbx_strand_id
1 'polypeptide(L)'
;MQSHELDYERPEAGEVLRELHAAKSNPERLRRAVIDAESLDFSPDEARELIGLLRHFISTYRHSTEPIDITVVGSAIRTLIAIIPIDQLDCIVAELLDDAAQPSLRVDITVAKMIVRKLVANPTACPDPYDILKRFLWGLEAKYLDDRTIETRGHGAVAMDTVLALALVGTPDFSVILDRLRSFDAAWFRQLVAREATRLATDFSRSSYHASCSRIIRSLNELAVAAVPTAAV
;
A
#
# COMPACT_ATOMS: atom_id res chain seq x y z
N MET A 1 -25.67 13.39 -34.30
CA MET A 1 -25.22 13.46 -32.89
C MET A 1 -23.81 13.98 -32.89
N GLN A 2 -23.62 15.28 -32.64
CA GLN A 2 -22.29 15.84 -32.39
C GLN A 2 -21.96 15.53 -30.93
N SER A 3 -20.98 14.65 -30.70
CA SER A 3 -20.34 14.49 -29.41
C SER A 3 -19.62 15.80 -29.11
N HIS A 4 -20.19 16.61 -28.22
CA HIS A 4 -19.44 17.66 -27.54
C HIS A 4 -18.38 16.96 -26.69
N GLU A 5 -17.19 16.76 -27.25
CA GLU A 5 -15.97 16.64 -26.46
C GLU A 5 -15.84 17.96 -25.71
N LEU A 6 -16.28 17.94 -24.45
CA LEU A 6 -15.91 18.98 -23.49
C LEU A 6 -14.40 18.85 -23.35
N ASP A 7 -13.65 19.84 -23.85
CA ASP A 7 -12.25 20.06 -23.52
C ASP A 7 -12.17 20.26 -22.00
N TYR A 8 -12.02 19.16 -21.28
CA TYR A 8 -11.75 19.19 -19.85
C TYR A 8 -10.27 19.48 -19.72
N GLU A 9 -9.92 20.76 -19.62
CA GLU A 9 -8.56 21.18 -19.29
C GLU A 9 -8.16 20.49 -17.98
N ARG A 10 -7.08 19.70 -18.04
CA ARG A 10 -6.56 19.01 -16.87
C ARG A 10 -6.00 20.05 -15.89
N PRO A 11 -6.46 20.08 -14.63
CA PRO A 11 -6.03 21.11 -13.69
C PRO A 11 -4.54 20.99 -13.39
N GLU A 12 -3.91 22.13 -13.12
CA GLU A 12 -2.51 22.18 -12.68
C GLU A 12 -2.39 21.87 -11.17
N ALA A 13 -1.21 21.42 -10.72
CA ALA A 13 -0.95 21.08 -9.31
C ALA A 13 -1.30 22.22 -8.34
N GLY A 14 -0.91 23.45 -8.68
CA GLY A 14 -1.23 24.65 -7.89
C GLY A 14 -2.72 25.02 -7.87
N GLU A 15 -3.49 24.61 -8.87
CA GLU A 15 -4.95 24.79 -8.86
C GLU A 15 -5.62 23.82 -7.89
N VAL A 16 -5.21 22.55 -7.94
CA VAL A 16 -5.72 21.52 -7.03
C VAL A 16 -5.41 21.85 -5.57
N LEU A 17 -4.21 22.37 -5.26
CA LEU A 17 -3.87 22.80 -3.90
C LEU A 17 -4.74 23.96 -3.42
N ARG A 18 -4.92 25.00 -4.24
CA ARG A 18 -5.81 26.13 -3.92
C ARG A 18 -7.24 25.65 -3.69
N GLU A 19 -7.69 24.71 -4.51
CA GLU A 19 -9.02 24.12 -4.42
C GLU A 19 -9.21 23.33 -3.12
N LEU A 20 -8.25 22.48 -2.75
CA LEU A 20 -8.29 21.73 -1.48
C LEU A 20 -8.35 22.66 -0.25
N HIS A 21 -7.70 23.83 -0.30
CA HIS A 21 -7.81 24.84 0.75
C HIS A 21 -9.18 25.52 0.78
N ALA A 22 -9.67 25.94 -0.39
CA ALA A 22 -10.90 26.71 -0.51
C ALA A 22 -12.16 25.87 -0.29
N ALA A 23 -12.11 24.58 -0.65
CA ALA A 23 -13.26 23.69 -0.67
C ALA A 23 -13.61 23.06 0.69
N LYS A 24 -13.02 23.53 1.81
CA LYS A 24 -13.32 23.00 3.15
C LYS A 24 -14.81 23.03 3.51
N SER A 25 -15.57 23.98 2.95
CA SER A 25 -17.02 24.11 3.14
C SER A 25 -17.87 23.52 2.01
N ASN A 26 -17.26 23.00 0.94
CA ASN A 26 -17.95 22.37 -0.18
C ASN A 26 -17.43 20.94 -0.41
N PRO A 27 -18.09 19.92 0.16
CA PRO A 27 -17.65 18.53 0.11
C PRO A 27 -17.48 17.98 -1.31
N GLU A 28 -18.30 18.39 -2.28
CA GLU A 28 -18.21 17.90 -3.66
C GLU A 28 -16.95 18.41 -4.35
N ARG A 29 -16.66 19.70 -4.19
CA ARG A 29 -15.44 20.33 -4.69
C ARG A 29 -14.19 19.73 -4.04
N LEU A 30 -14.24 19.51 -2.73
CA LEU A 30 -13.16 18.88 -1.96
C LEU A 30 -12.88 17.46 -2.48
N ARG A 31 -13.92 16.65 -2.66
CA ARG A 31 -13.79 15.29 -3.19
C ARG A 31 -13.18 15.25 -4.58
N ARG A 32 -13.61 16.15 -5.47
CA ARG A 32 -13.06 16.25 -6.83
C ARG A 32 -11.57 16.61 -6.81
N ALA A 33 -11.19 17.62 -6.03
CA ALA A 33 -9.80 18.04 -5.93
C ALA A 33 -8.89 16.92 -5.39
N VAL A 34 -9.37 16.10 -4.44
CA VAL A 34 -8.62 14.92 -3.97
C VAL A 34 -8.43 13.88 -5.08
N ILE A 35 -9.46 13.63 -5.90
CA ILE A 35 -9.35 12.70 -7.04
C ILE A 35 -8.38 13.25 -8.09
N ASP A 36 -8.49 14.54 -8.42
CA ASP A 36 -7.64 15.18 -9.42
C ASP A 36 -6.16 15.13 -9.00
N ALA A 37 -5.87 15.29 -7.70
CA ALA A 37 -4.53 15.21 -7.14
C ALA A 37 -3.83 13.85 -7.43
N GLU A 38 -4.57 12.75 -7.55
CA GLU A 38 -3.96 11.44 -7.81
C GLU A 38 -3.25 11.36 -9.17
N SER A 39 -3.65 12.21 -10.11
CA SER A 39 -3.13 12.20 -11.47
C SER A 39 -2.01 13.21 -11.68
N LEU A 40 -1.59 13.97 -10.68
CA LEU A 40 -0.67 15.09 -10.85
C LEU A 40 0.68 14.80 -10.21
N ASP A 41 1.73 15.35 -10.82
CA ASP A 41 3.06 15.41 -10.22
C ASP A 41 3.16 16.72 -9.41
N PHE A 42 3.63 16.60 -8.18
CA PHE A 42 3.82 17.74 -7.28
C PHE A 42 5.30 17.97 -7.05
N SER A 43 5.72 19.24 -7.08
CA SER A 43 7.05 19.62 -6.61
C SER A 43 7.23 19.26 -5.12
N PRO A 44 8.47 19.19 -4.60
CA PRO A 44 8.70 18.85 -3.19
C PRO A 44 7.98 19.77 -2.19
N ASP A 45 7.82 21.05 -2.51
CA ASP A 45 7.12 22.01 -1.64
C ASP A 45 5.61 21.81 -1.68
N GLU A 46 5.05 21.63 -2.88
CA GLU A 46 3.63 21.29 -3.08
C GLU A 46 3.26 19.95 -2.45
N ALA A 47 4.13 18.94 -2.57
CA ALA A 47 3.92 17.62 -1.96
C ALA A 47 3.88 17.73 -0.43
N ARG A 48 4.75 18.55 0.18
CA ARG A 48 4.75 18.79 1.63
C ARG A 48 3.44 19.40 2.11
N GLU A 49 2.90 20.33 1.34
CA GLU A 49 1.60 20.94 1.61
C GLU A 49 0.45 19.95 1.42
N LEU A 50 0.46 19.21 0.32
CA LEU A 50 -0.55 18.20 -0.01
C LEU A 50 -0.63 17.10 1.05
N ILE A 51 0.50 16.66 1.61
CA ILE A 51 0.53 15.65 2.68
C ILE A 51 -0.37 16.06 3.86
N GLY A 52 -0.30 17.32 4.29
CA GLY A 52 -1.12 17.82 5.40
C GLY A 52 -2.61 17.82 5.07
N LEU A 53 -2.95 18.24 3.85
CA LEU A 53 -4.33 18.29 3.36
C LEU A 53 -4.95 16.89 3.24
N LEU A 54 -4.21 15.94 2.65
CA LEU A 54 -4.67 14.56 2.49
C LEU A 54 -4.81 13.83 3.83
N ARG A 55 -3.87 14.04 4.77
CA ARG A 55 -3.98 13.48 6.13
C ARG A 55 -5.24 13.97 6.84
N HIS A 56 -5.51 15.29 6.77
CA HIS A 56 -6.72 15.85 7.34
C HIS A 56 -7.99 15.28 6.68
N PHE A 57 -8.01 15.18 5.35
CA PHE A 57 -9.12 14.57 4.61
C PHE A 57 -9.36 13.12 5.06
N ILE A 58 -8.32 12.29 5.08
CA ILE A 58 -8.42 10.88 5.49
C ILE A 58 -8.95 10.78 6.93
N SER A 59 -8.40 11.56 7.87
CA SER A 59 -8.88 11.53 9.27
C SER A 59 -10.36 11.89 9.40
N THR A 60 -10.86 12.77 8.53
CA THR A 60 -12.25 13.26 8.56
C THR A 60 -13.21 12.24 7.94
N TYR A 61 -12.82 11.59 6.84
CA TYR A 61 -13.73 10.79 6.01
C TYR A 61 -13.48 9.27 6.05
N ARG A 62 -12.41 8.77 6.70
CA ARG A 62 -12.05 7.33 6.73
C ARG A 62 -13.15 6.41 7.25
N HIS A 63 -14.06 6.92 8.09
CA HIS A 63 -15.18 6.17 8.67
C HIS A 63 -16.52 6.48 7.99
N SER A 64 -16.54 7.26 6.91
CA SER A 64 -17.76 7.55 6.17
C SER A 64 -18.35 6.27 5.57
N THR A 65 -19.66 6.13 5.66
CA THR A 65 -20.41 5.06 5.01
C THR A 65 -20.84 5.42 3.59
N GLU A 66 -20.60 6.67 3.15
CA GLU A 66 -20.94 7.09 1.79
C GLU A 66 -20.01 6.43 0.76
N PRO A 67 -20.54 5.79 -0.30
CA PRO A 67 -19.72 5.12 -1.31
C PRO A 67 -18.69 6.03 -2.00
N ILE A 68 -19.04 7.31 -2.18
CA ILE A 68 -18.15 8.30 -2.77
C ILE A 68 -16.96 8.59 -1.85
N ASP A 69 -17.19 8.79 -0.56
CA ASP A 69 -16.13 9.07 0.41
C ASP A 69 -15.15 7.91 0.52
N ILE A 70 -15.65 6.67 0.53
CA ILE A 70 -14.80 5.46 0.55
C ILE A 70 -13.84 5.46 -0.66
N THR A 71 -14.35 5.84 -1.84
CA THR A 71 -13.55 5.89 -3.07
C THR A 71 -12.51 7.01 -3.01
N VAL A 72 -12.92 8.19 -2.55
CA VAL A 72 -12.06 9.38 -2.46
C VAL A 72 -10.99 9.21 -1.37
N VAL A 73 -11.31 8.59 -0.22
CA VAL A 73 -10.34 8.20 0.81
C VAL A 73 -9.31 7.23 0.23
N GLY A 74 -9.73 6.25 -0.57
CA GLY A 74 -8.82 5.36 -1.27
C GLY A 74 -7.89 6.10 -2.26
N SER A 75 -8.38 7.14 -2.93
CA SER A 75 -7.54 8.03 -3.76
C SER A 75 -6.55 8.83 -2.89
N ALA A 76 -7.02 9.46 -1.82
CA ALA A 76 -6.19 10.21 -0.88
C ALA A 76 -5.05 9.35 -0.29
N ILE A 77 -5.32 8.12 0.12
CA ILE A 77 -4.31 7.19 0.66
C ILE A 77 -3.27 6.85 -0.41
N ARG A 78 -3.70 6.57 -1.65
CA ARG A 78 -2.79 6.27 -2.77
C ARG A 78 -1.87 7.45 -3.05
N THR A 79 -2.42 8.65 -3.17
CA THR A 79 -1.66 9.87 -3.40
C THR A 79 -0.70 10.15 -2.24
N LEU A 80 -1.19 10.06 -1.00
CA LEU A 80 -0.37 10.29 0.20
C LEU A 80 0.84 9.36 0.25
N ILE A 81 0.64 8.04 0.16
CA ILE A 81 1.75 7.08 0.24
C ILE A 81 2.71 7.23 -0.95
N ALA A 82 2.20 7.61 -2.13
CA ALA A 82 3.05 7.86 -3.30
C ALA A 82 4.00 9.04 -3.07
N ILE A 83 3.50 10.17 -2.55
CA ILE A 83 4.27 11.43 -2.45
C ILE A 83 5.12 11.55 -1.18
N ILE A 84 4.82 10.81 -0.11
CA ILE A 84 5.59 10.95 1.14
C ILE A 84 7.06 10.56 0.95
N PRO A 85 8.01 11.28 1.57
CA PRO A 85 9.39 10.84 1.66
C PRO A 85 9.52 9.45 2.28
N ILE A 86 10.46 8.63 1.78
CA ILE A 86 10.60 7.22 2.21
C ILE A 86 10.98 7.09 3.69
N ASP A 87 11.73 8.06 4.23
CA ASP A 87 12.10 8.18 5.65
C ASP A 87 10.90 8.52 6.55
N GLN A 88 9.79 9.01 5.98
CA GLN A 88 8.53 9.27 6.70
C GLN A 88 7.51 8.15 6.56
N LEU A 89 7.80 7.11 5.76
CA LEU A 89 6.89 6.00 5.51
C LEU A 89 6.44 5.33 6.80
N ASP A 90 7.37 5.11 7.74
CA ASP A 90 7.15 4.42 9.00
C ASP A 90 6.05 5.09 9.83
N CYS A 91 6.19 6.39 10.06
CA CYS A 91 5.26 7.18 10.89
C CYS A 91 3.90 7.36 10.22
N ILE A 92 3.87 7.69 8.92
CA ILE A 92 2.61 8.03 8.24
C ILE A 92 1.74 6.78 8.04
N VAL A 93 2.34 5.64 7.68
CA VAL A 93 1.59 4.39 7.54
C VAL A 93 1.09 3.91 8.88
N ALA A 94 1.89 4.06 9.94
CA ALA A 94 1.45 3.78 11.29
C ALA A 94 0.17 4.54 11.63
N GLU A 95 0.09 5.84 11.39
CA GLU A 95 -1.13 6.62 11.63
C GLU A 95 -2.35 6.15 10.80
N LEU A 96 -2.12 5.67 9.57
CA LEU A 96 -3.20 5.15 8.74
C LEU A 96 -3.74 3.82 9.28
N LEU A 97 -2.86 2.97 9.83
CA LEU A 97 -3.19 1.65 10.36
C LEU A 97 -3.54 1.65 11.86
N ASP A 98 -3.15 2.69 12.60
CA ASP A 98 -3.47 2.90 14.01
C ASP A 98 -4.90 3.41 14.15
N ASP A 99 -5.83 2.45 14.17
CA ASP A 99 -7.26 2.74 14.26
C ASP A 99 -7.93 1.85 15.31
N ALA A 100 -8.20 2.46 16.46
CA ALA A 100 -8.91 1.84 17.58
C ALA A 100 -10.37 1.46 17.23
N ALA A 101 -10.95 2.02 16.16
CA ALA A 101 -12.35 1.82 15.77
C ALA A 101 -12.56 0.72 14.71
N GLN A 102 -11.53 -0.10 14.44
CA GLN A 102 -11.44 -1.10 13.36
C GLN A 102 -11.40 -0.45 11.96
N PRO A 103 -10.24 -0.49 11.27
CA PRO A 103 -10.14 0.05 9.93
C PRO A 103 -10.99 -0.78 8.96
N SER A 104 -11.61 -0.09 8.00
CA SER A 104 -12.35 -0.72 6.90
C SER A 104 -11.41 -1.60 6.08
N LEU A 105 -11.84 -2.82 5.72
CA LEU A 105 -11.08 -3.73 4.86
C LEU A 105 -10.57 -3.05 3.57
N ARG A 106 -11.32 -2.10 3.01
CA ARG A 106 -10.90 -1.36 1.81
C ARG A 106 -9.70 -0.44 2.06
N VAL A 107 -9.63 0.14 3.26
CA VAL A 107 -8.48 0.95 3.70
C VAL A 107 -7.28 0.03 3.85
N ASP A 108 -7.42 -1.09 4.57
CA ASP A 108 -6.33 -2.06 4.77
C ASP A 108 -5.77 -2.57 3.44
N ILE A 109 -6.62 -2.93 2.48
CA ILE A 109 -6.21 -3.33 1.11
C ILE A 109 -5.42 -2.21 0.44
N THR A 110 -5.92 -0.98 0.49
CA THR A 110 -5.30 0.15 -0.20
C THR A 110 -3.95 0.50 0.41
N VAL A 111 -3.87 0.53 1.74
CA VAL A 111 -2.65 0.82 2.48
C VAL A 111 -1.60 -0.27 2.23
N ALA A 112 -1.94 -1.56 2.42
CA ALA A 112 -1.02 -2.68 2.20
C ALA A 112 -0.42 -2.68 0.79
N LYS A 113 -1.28 -2.54 -0.24
CA LYS A 113 -0.86 -2.44 -1.64
C LYS A 113 0.08 -1.27 -1.89
N MET A 114 -0.21 -0.11 -1.31
CA MET A 114 0.58 1.10 -1.54
C MET A 114 1.92 1.07 -0.79
N ILE A 115 2.00 0.41 0.37
CA ILE A 115 3.27 0.12 1.05
C ILE A 115 4.18 -0.71 0.14
N VAL A 116 3.67 -1.82 -0.42
CA VAL A 116 4.44 -2.66 -1.36
C VAL A 116 4.96 -1.83 -2.53
N ARG A 117 4.08 -1.03 -3.17
CA ARG A 117 4.49 -0.16 -4.28
C ARG A 117 5.58 0.83 -3.89
N LYS A 118 5.46 1.46 -2.72
CA LYS A 118 6.43 2.45 -2.24
C LYS A 118 7.79 1.82 -1.97
N LEU A 119 7.81 0.65 -1.32
CA LEU A 119 9.02 -0.11 -1.03
C LEU A 119 9.68 -0.67 -2.29
N VAL A 120 8.90 -1.08 -3.29
CA VAL A 120 9.44 -1.50 -4.59
C VAL A 120 10.09 -0.34 -5.34
N ALA A 121 9.45 0.84 -5.32
CA ALA A 121 10.01 2.03 -5.95
C ALA A 121 11.24 2.60 -5.21
N ASN A 122 11.36 2.33 -3.90
CA ASN A 122 12.42 2.86 -3.04
C ASN A 122 13.01 1.73 -2.18
N PRO A 123 13.72 0.76 -2.79
CA PRO A 123 14.28 -0.34 -2.04
C PRO A 123 15.29 0.16 -1.01
N THR A 124 15.19 -0.34 0.22
CA THR A 124 16.14 -0.02 1.28
C THR A 124 17.36 -0.95 1.23
N ALA A 125 18.55 -0.37 1.22
CA ALA A 125 19.79 -1.10 1.44
C ALA A 125 20.02 -1.40 2.93
N CYS A 126 19.46 -0.57 3.82
CA CYS A 126 19.58 -0.75 5.26
C CYS A 126 18.73 -1.95 5.69
N PRO A 127 19.27 -2.90 6.47
CA PRO A 127 18.45 -3.89 7.15
C PRO A 127 17.58 -3.19 8.18
N ASP A 128 16.30 -3.56 8.18
CA ASP A 128 15.38 -3.27 9.27
C ASP A 128 15.10 -1.78 9.61
N PRO A 129 14.87 -0.88 8.64
CA PRO A 129 14.78 0.56 8.92
C PRO A 129 13.40 1.04 9.40
N TYR A 130 12.40 0.17 9.50
CA TYR A 130 10.99 0.54 9.73
C TYR A 130 10.37 -0.21 10.92
N ASP A 131 10.75 0.17 12.14
CA ASP A 131 10.31 -0.51 13.35
C ASP A 131 8.80 -0.42 13.59
N ILE A 132 8.20 0.73 13.30
CA ILE A 132 6.78 0.95 13.58
C ILE A 132 5.93 0.18 12.56
N LEU A 133 6.23 0.33 11.28
CA LEU A 133 5.58 -0.30 10.14
C LEU A 133 5.58 -1.82 10.27
N LYS A 134 6.72 -2.43 10.67
CA LYS A 134 6.78 -3.87 10.90
C LYS A 134 5.72 -4.32 11.90
N ARG A 135 5.57 -3.64 13.03
CA ARG A 135 4.57 -4.01 14.04
C ARG A 135 3.15 -3.97 13.47
N PHE A 136 2.83 -2.97 12.66
CA PHE A 136 1.54 -2.88 12.00
C PHE A 136 1.35 -3.96 10.92
N LEU A 137 2.38 -4.25 10.12
CA LEU A 137 2.34 -5.34 9.14
C LEU A 137 2.15 -6.70 9.81
N TRP A 138 2.80 -6.95 10.94
CA TRP A 138 2.56 -8.14 11.75
C TRP A 138 1.12 -8.20 12.30
N GLY A 139 0.55 -7.07 12.70
CA GLY A 139 -0.86 -6.98 13.09
C GLY A 139 -1.82 -7.31 11.93
N LEU A 140 -1.55 -6.80 10.72
CA LEU A 140 -2.33 -7.11 9.52
C LEU A 140 -2.18 -8.58 9.12
N GLU A 141 -0.96 -9.11 9.19
CA GLU A 141 -0.70 -10.52 8.90
C GLU A 141 -1.48 -11.42 9.85
N ALA A 142 -1.38 -11.19 11.16
CA ALA A 142 -2.13 -11.97 12.16
C ALA A 142 -3.65 -11.84 12.00
N LYS A 143 -4.14 -10.71 11.47
CA LYS A 143 -5.57 -10.46 11.22
C LYS A 143 -6.09 -11.14 9.96
N TYR A 144 -5.28 -11.19 8.89
CA TYR A 144 -5.75 -11.58 7.55
C TYR A 144 -5.17 -12.89 7.02
N LEU A 145 -4.01 -13.34 7.51
CA LEU A 145 -3.42 -14.63 7.18
C LEU A 145 -3.95 -15.71 8.13
N ASP A 146 -5.23 -16.03 7.98
CA ASP A 146 -5.92 -17.05 8.75
C ASP A 146 -6.74 -17.95 7.82
N ASP A 147 -6.61 -19.27 7.96
CA ASP A 147 -7.22 -20.27 7.06
C ASP A 147 -8.75 -20.10 6.97
N ARG A 148 -9.40 -19.64 8.04
CA ARG A 148 -10.87 -19.50 8.07
C ARG A 148 -11.36 -18.24 7.39
N THR A 149 -10.54 -17.20 7.35
CA THR A 149 -10.96 -15.89 6.84
C THR A 149 -10.35 -15.51 5.50
N ILE A 150 -9.30 -16.22 5.04
CA ILE A 150 -8.59 -15.90 3.80
C ILE A 150 -9.48 -15.97 2.55
N GLU A 151 -10.50 -16.82 2.56
CA GLU A 151 -11.49 -16.96 1.48
C GLU A 151 -12.48 -15.78 1.43
N THR A 152 -12.54 -14.96 2.49
CA THR A 152 -13.35 -13.75 2.51
C THR A 152 -12.83 -12.77 1.46
N ARG A 153 -13.75 -12.25 0.64
CA ARG A 153 -13.42 -11.33 -0.46
C ARG A 153 -12.53 -10.18 0.03
N GLY A 154 -11.29 -10.14 -0.47
CA GLY A 154 -10.32 -9.08 -0.21
C GLY A 154 -9.31 -9.38 0.90
N HIS A 155 -9.58 -10.35 1.79
CA HIS A 155 -8.63 -10.72 2.86
C HIS A 155 -7.33 -11.28 2.28
N GLY A 156 -7.42 -12.17 1.29
CA GLY A 156 -6.26 -12.68 0.57
C GLY A 156 -5.41 -11.59 -0.08
N ALA A 157 -6.01 -10.48 -0.53
CA ALA A 157 -5.24 -9.36 -1.09
C ALA A 157 -4.42 -8.65 0.01
N VAL A 158 -5.05 -8.36 1.16
CA VAL A 158 -4.33 -7.75 2.30
C VAL A 158 -3.22 -8.67 2.80
N ALA A 159 -3.52 -9.95 3.00
CA ALA A 159 -2.55 -10.93 3.49
C ALA A 159 -1.35 -11.05 2.54
N MET A 160 -1.60 -11.16 1.23
CA MET A 160 -0.54 -11.23 0.22
C MET A 160 0.33 -9.97 0.24
N ASP A 161 -0.27 -8.78 0.15
CA ASP A 161 0.47 -7.52 0.12
C ASP A 161 1.27 -7.31 1.43
N THR A 162 0.70 -7.74 2.57
CA THR A 162 1.37 -7.66 3.87
C THR A 162 2.60 -8.58 3.95
N VAL A 163 2.47 -9.84 3.52
CA VAL A 163 3.59 -10.79 3.49
C VAL A 163 4.69 -10.31 2.54
N LEU A 164 4.32 -9.78 1.36
CA LEU A 164 5.27 -9.17 0.43
C LEU A 164 5.97 -7.96 1.06
N ALA A 165 5.23 -7.08 1.75
CA ALA A 165 5.81 -5.93 2.45
C ALA A 165 6.81 -6.37 3.53
N LEU A 166 6.49 -7.40 4.33
CA LEU A 166 7.40 -7.99 5.34
C LEU A 166 8.71 -8.50 4.71
N ALA A 167 8.64 -9.12 3.52
CA ALA A 167 9.82 -9.54 2.76
C ALA A 167 10.67 -8.34 2.28
N LEU A 168 10.00 -7.29 1.78
CA LEU A 168 10.66 -6.08 1.26
C LEU A 168 11.37 -5.29 2.38
N VAL A 169 10.74 -5.11 3.54
CA VAL A 169 11.36 -4.41 4.68
C VAL A 169 12.53 -5.19 5.28
N GLY A 170 12.52 -6.52 5.18
CA GLY A 170 13.62 -7.36 5.63
C GLY A 170 13.63 -7.63 7.13
N THR A 171 12.47 -7.97 7.68
CA THR A 171 12.33 -8.27 9.11
C THR A 171 13.25 -9.45 9.53
N PRO A 172 13.93 -9.39 10.68
CA PRO A 172 14.78 -10.48 11.17
C PRO A 172 13.99 -11.77 11.42
N ASP A 173 12.72 -11.66 11.82
CA ASP A 173 11.83 -12.80 12.09
C ASP A 173 11.12 -13.35 10.84
N PHE A 174 11.66 -13.12 9.65
CA PHE A 174 11.01 -13.50 8.39
C PHE A 174 10.75 -15.01 8.27
N SER A 175 11.57 -15.84 8.93
CA SER A 175 11.38 -17.29 8.99
C SER A 175 10.00 -17.69 9.54
N VAL A 176 9.43 -16.92 10.47
CA VAL A 176 8.10 -17.19 11.04
C VAL A 176 7.00 -17.13 9.97
N ILE A 177 7.09 -16.17 9.05
CA ILE A 177 6.17 -16.07 7.91
C ILE A 177 6.35 -17.24 6.95
N LEU A 178 7.60 -17.62 6.67
CA LEU A 178 7.89 -18.74 5.77
C LEU A 178 7.30 -20.05 6.32
N ASP A 179 7.46 -20.30 7.62
CA ASP A 179 6.91 -21.49 8.26
C ASP A 179 5.38 -21.51 8.24
N ARG A 180 4.74 -20.38 8.55
CA ARG A 180 3.27 -20.24 8.44
C ARG A 180 2.78 -20.55 7.03
N LEU A 181 3.41 -19.98 6.01
CA LEU A 181 3.03 -20.22 4.61
C LEU A 181 3.21 -21.68 4.19
N ARG A 182 4.27 -22.36 4.66
CA ARG A 182 4.45 -23.79 4.39
C ARG A 182 3.28 -24.62 4.94
N SER A 183 2.80 -24.29 6.13
CA SER A 183 1.69 -24.99 6.79
C SER A 183 0.29 -24.51 6.35
N PHE A 184 0.17 -23.39 5.65
CA PHE A 184 -1.12 -22.76 5.34
C PHE A 184 -1.94 -23.58 4.35
N ASP A 185 -3.21 -23.89 4.65
CA ASP A 185 -4.02 -24.87 3.91
C ASP A 185 -4.78 -24.27 2.71
N ALA A 186 -4.35 -23.11 2.23
CA ALA A 186 -4.91 -22.47 1.05
C ALA A 186 -3.92 -22.52 -0.13
N ALA A 187 -3.93 -23.62 -0.88
CA ALA A 187 -3.02 -23.83 -2.01
C ALA A 187 -3.07 -22.69 -3.06
N TRP A 188 -4.26 -22.16 -3.35
CA TRP A 188 -4.45 -21.03 -4.27
C TRP A 188 -3.74 -19.76 -3.78
N PHE A 189 -3.77 -19.50 -2.48
CA PHE A 189 -3.18 -18.32 -1.86
C PHE A 189 -1.65 -18.45 -1.87
N ARG A 190 -1.12 -19.62 -1.51
CA ARG A 190 0.32 -19.87 -1.57
C ARG A 190 0.86 -19.73 -3.00
N GLN A 191 0.17 -20.27 -4.00
CA GLN A 191 0.55 -20.09 -5.42
C GLN A 191 0.55 -18.61 -5.84
N LEU A 192 -0.43 -17.84 -5.37
CA LEU A 192 -0.51 -16.40 -5.63
C LEU A 192 0.69 -15.65 -5.03
N VAL A 193 1.01 -15.92 -3.75
CA VAL A 193 2.20 -15.36 -3.08
C VAL A 193 3.48 -15.74 -3.82
N ALA A 194 3.63 -17.01 -4.20
CA ALA A 194 4.81 -17.49 -4.92
C ALA A 194 5.03 -16.77 -6.25
N ARG A 195 3.95 -16.58 -7.02
CA ARG A 195 3.97 -15.89 -8.30
C ARG A 195 4.40 -14.43 -8.15
N GLU A 196 3.79 -13.69 -7.23
CA GLU A 196 4.13 -12.28 -7.03
C GLU A 196 5.53 -12.09 -6.46
N ALA A 197 5.96 -12.96 -5.54
CA ALA A 197 7.32 -12.92 -5.00
C ALA A 197 8.37 -13.19 -6.10
N THR A 198 8.14 -14.18 -6.96
CA THR A 198 9.02 -14.48 -8.11
C THR A 198 9.08 -13.31 -9.11
N ARG A 199 7.93 -12.68 -9.39
CA ARG A 199 7.86 -11.51 -10.27
C ARG A 199 8.68 -10.35 -9.70
N LEU A 200 8.48 -10.01 -8.43
CA LEU A 200 9.23 -8.93 -7.78
C LEU A 200 10.74 -9.24 -7.72
N ALA A 201 11.14 -10.48 -7.41
CA ALA A 201 12.54 -10.87 -7.41
C ALA A 201 13.19 -10.70 -8.80
N THR A 202 12.45 -11.04 -9.86
CA THR A 202 12.88 -10.85 -11.25
C THR A 202 13.02 -9.37 -11.59
N ASP A 203 12.05 -8.54 -11.21
CA ASP A 203 12.06 -7.10 -11.44
C ASP A 203 13.27 -6.44 -10.74
N PHE A 204 13.53 -6.79 -9.48
CA PHE A 204 14.72 -6.32 -8.76
C PHE A 204 16.02 -6.79 -9.40
N SER A 205 16.07 -8.04 -9.87
CA SER A 205 17.28 -8.61 -10.49
C SER A 205 17.66 -7.90 -11.78
N ARG A 206 16.68 -7.31 -12.49
CA ARG A 206 16.88 -6.53 -13.73
C ARG A 206 17.15 -5.05 -13.47
N SER A 207 16.94 -4.59 -12.23
CA SER A 207 17.10 -3.17 -11.88
C SER A 207 18.57 -2.79 -11.68
N SER A 208 18.89 -1.51 -11.84
CA SER A 208 20.20 -0.94 -11.50
C SER A 208 20.56 -1.08 -10.01
N TYR A 209 19.59 -1.43 -9.16
CA TYR A 209 19.76 -1.60 -7.71
C TYR A 209 20.23 -3.01 -7.30
N HIS A 210 20.52 -3.91 -8.25
CA HIS A 210 20.80 -5.33 -7.98
C HIS A 210 21.73 -5.58 -6.78
N ALA A 211 22.88 -4.89 -6.71
CA ALA A 211 23.85 -5.08 -5.62
C ALA A 211 23.27 -4.73 -4.23
N SER A 212 22.49 -3.64 -4.15
CA SER A 212 21.84 -3.16 -2.93
C SER A 212 20.60 -3.98 -2.54
N CYS A 213 20.01 -4.70 -3.50
CA CYS A 213 18.77 -5.46 -3.33
C CYS A 213 18.97 -6.98 -3.13
N SER A 214 20.21 -7.47 -3.08
CA SER A 214 20.51 -8.91 -2.94
C SER A 214 19.78 -9.58 -1.77
N ARG A 215 19.64 -8.89 -0.64
CA ARG A 215 18.85 -9.33 0.52
C ARG A 215 17.36 -9.46 0.18
N ILE A 216 16.77 -8.45 -0.45
CA ILE A 216 15.36 -8.43 -0.83
C ILE A 216 15.06 -9.57 -1.82
N ILE A 217 15.92 -9.74 -2.83
CA ILE A 217 15.82 -10.83 -3.80
C ILE A 217 15.84 -12.19 -3.10
N ARG A 218 16.75 -12.39 -2.14
CA ARG A 218 16.81 -13.61 -1.34
C ARG A 218 15.52 -13.84 -0.54
N SER A 219 15.02 -12.84 0.18
CA SER A 219 13.77 -12.96 0.95
C SER A 219 12.56 -13.29 0.05
N LEU A 220 12.47 -12.67 -1.13
CA LEU A 220 11.40 -12.97 -2.10
C LEU A 220 11.52 -14.38 -2.69
N ASN A 221 12.73 -14.87 -2.96
CA ASN A 221 12.95 -16.23 -3.42
C ASN A 221 12.61 -17.26 -2.33
N GLU A 222 13.02 -17.02 -1.08
CA GLU A 222 12.65 -17.86 0.07
C GLU A 222 11.13 -17.91 0.25
N LEU A 223 10.46 -16.77 0.08
CA LEU A 223 9.01 -16.68 0.11
C LEU A 223 8.34 -17.49 -1.01
N ALA A 224 8.86 -17.37 -2.23
CA ALA A 224 8.36 -18.13 -3.37
C ALA A 224 8.48 -19.63 -3.14
N VAL A 225 9.63 -20.10 -2.63
CA VAL A 225 9.86 -21.51 -2.32
C VAL A 225 8.95 -22.00 -1.20
N ALA A 226 8.81 -21.24 -0.11
CA ALA A 226 7.96 -21.62 1.03
C ALA A 226 6.49 -21.77 0.64
N ALA A 227 6.04 -21.04 -0.39
CA ALA A 227 4.67 -21.05 -0.85
C ALA A 227 4.38 -22.07 -1.99
N VAL A 228 5.38 -22.86 -2.41
CA VAL A 228 5.14 -24.01 -3.30
C VAL A 228 4.76 -25.22 -2.45
N PRO A 229 3.62 -25.90 -2.71
CA PRO A 229 3.28 -27.14 -2.02
C PRO A 229 4.41 -28.14 -2.20
N THR A 230 5.00 -28.64 -1.12
CA THR A 230 5.84 -29.82 -1.20
C THR A 230 4.92 -30.96 -1.61
N ALA A 231 5.15 -31.56 -2.77
CA ALA A 231 4.40 -32.75 -3.15
C ALA A 231 4.53 -33.76 -2.00
N ALA A 232 3.39 -34.15 -1.41
CA ALA A 232 3.38 -35.22 -0.44
C ALA A 232 3.94 -36.47 -1.14
N VAL A 233 5.12 -36.90 -0.71
CA VAL A 233 5.72 -38.18 -1.11
C VAL A 233 4.99 -39.30 -0.39
#